data_AF-A0A380AT12-F1
#
_entry.id   AF-A0A380AT12-F1
#
_cell.length_a   1.000
_cell.length_b   1.000
_cell.length_c   1.000
_cell.angle_alpha   90.00
_cell.angle_beta   90.00
_cell.angle_gamma   90.00
#
_symmetry.space_group_name_H-M   'P 1'
#
loop_
_entity.id
_entity.type
_entity.pdbx_description
1 polymer ?
#
loop_
_entity_poly.entity_id
_entity_poly.type
_entity_poly.pdbx_seq_one_letter_code
_entity_poly.pdbx_strand_id
1 'polypeptide(L)'
;MLQSVHQMTVPCYLLDVTWNVVAWNPQAAALFSGWLDVANSPNLLHFMFFHPLAKTLVSDWEERARRVVAEFRAETSHHQKYRRDARLRAQHDAQQRGL
;
A
#
# COMPACT_ATOMS: atom_id res chain seq x y z
N MET A 1 -11.61 10.90 3.86
CA MET A 1 -10.37 10.55 3.14
C MET A 1 -10.65 9.94 1.79
N LEU A 2 -11.45 8.86 1.67
CA LEU A 2 -11.81 8.27 0.37
C LEU A 2 -12.43 9.30 -0.61
N GLN A 3 -13.38 10.11 -0.16
CA GLN A 3 -13.99 11.17 -0.98
C GLN A 3 -13.04 12.31 -1.38
N SER A 4 -11.97 12.53 -0.60
CA SER A 4 -11.00 13.61 -0.85
C SER A 4 -10.18 13.35 -2.12
N VAL A 5 -9.96 12.07 -2.47
CA VAL A 5 -9.26 11.67 -3.71
C VAL A 5 -9.98 12.20 -4.95
N HIS A 6 -11.32 12.20 -4.94
CA HIS A 6 -12.12 12.71 -6.06
C HIS A 6 -12.17 14.24 -6.17
N GLN A 7 -11.72 14.98 -5.15
CA GLN A 7 -11.64 16.45 -5.18
C GLN A 7 -10.33 16.95 -5.81
N MET A 8 -9.36 16.08 -6.04
CA MET A 8 -8.09 16.44 -6.68
C MET A 8 -8.25 16.53 -8.19
N THR A 9 -7.71 17.61 -8.76
CA THR A 9 -7.69 17.84 -10.22
C THR A 9 -6.52 17.14 -10.92
N VAL A 10 -5.58 16.60 -10.15
CA VAL A 10 -4.41 15.84 -10.61
C VAL A 10 -4.57 14.34 -10.29
N PRO A 11 -3.85 13.42 -10.96
CA PRO A 11 -3.85 12.00 -10.60
C PRO A 11 -3.62 11.77 -9.11
N CYS A 12 -4.58 11.12 -8.45
CA CYS A 12 -4.55 10.87 -7.00
C CYS A 12 -5.10 9.49 -6.67
N TYR A 13 -4.46 8.81 -5.72
CA TYR A 13 -4.89 7.54 -5.16
C TYR A 13 -4.52 7.44 -3.67
N LEU A 14 -5.16 6.53 -2.95
CA LEU A 14 -4.96 6.29 -1.53
C LEU A 14 -4.47 4.86 -1.30
N LEU A 15 -3.49 4.71 -0.41
CA LEU A 15 -2.95 3.41 -0.01
C LEU A 15 -3.40 3.04 1.41
N ASP A 16 -3.64 1.75 1.66
CA ASP A 16 -3.72 1.21 3.01
C ASP A 16 -2.34 0.89 3.60
N VAL A 17 -2.32 0.41 4.85
CA VAL A 17 -1.08 0.04 5.57
C VAL A 17 -0.31 -1.14 4.96
N THR A 18 -0.94 -1.88 4.05
CA THR A 18 -0.32 -2.95 3.26
C THR A 18 -0.06 -2.55 1.81
N TRP A 19 -0.23 -1.25 1.51
CA TRP A 19 0.00 -0.62 0.22
C TRP A 19 -0.95 -1.08 -0.89
N ASN A 20 -2.14 -1.56 -0.53
CA ASN A 20 -3.22 -1.73 -1.49
C ASN A 20 -3.79 -0.36 -1.84
N VAL A 21 -4.11 -0.16 -3.11
CA VAL A 21 -4.82 1.04 -3.56
C VAL A 21 -6.29 0.88 -3.21
N VAL A 22 -6.77 1.68 -2.26
CA VAL A 22 -8.15 1.60 -1.72
C VAL A 22 -9.10 2.65 -2.30
N ALA A 23 -8.57 3.66 -2.98
CA ALA A 23 -9.33 4.63 -3.78
C ALA A 23 -8.43 5.30 -4.81
N TRP A 24 -9.00 5.75 -5.92
CA TRP A 24 -8.32 6.51 -6.96
C TRP A 24 -9.32 7.39 -7.72
N ASN A 25 -8.84 8.49 -8.32
CA ASN A 25 -9.65 9.34 -9.17
C ASN A 25 -9.52 8.94 -10.66
N PRO A 26 -10.42 9.42 -11.56
CA PRO A 26 -10.35 9.10 -12.98
C PRO A 26 -9.01 9.48 -13.63
N GLN A 27 -8.37 10.55 -13.19
CA GLN A 27 -7.07 10.99 -13.68
C GLN A 27 -5.97 9.97 -13.34
N ALA A 28 -6.00 9.36 -12.15
CA ALA A 28 -5.13 8.26 -11.80
C ALA A 28 -5.44 6.99 -12.60
N ALA A 29 -6.71 6.66 -12.83
CA ALA A 29 -7.08 5.53 -13.68
C ALA A 29 -6.53 5.70 -15.11
N ALA A 30 -6.58 6.91 -15.66
CA ALA A 30 -6.01 7.22 -16.97
C ALA A 30 -4.48 7.13 -16.97
N LEU A 31 -3.80 7.67 -15.95
CA LEU A 31 -2.35 7.60 -15.82
C LEU A 31 -1.85 6.15 -15.69
N PHE A 32 -2.56 5.33 -14.93
CA PHE A 32 -2.26 3.92 -14.69
C PHE A 32 -3.18 2.98 -15.48
N SER A 33 -3.53 3.36 -16.71
CA SER A 33 -4.40 2.55 -17.58
C SER A 33 -3.77 1.18 -17.84
N GLY A 34 -4.58 0.13 -17.86
CA GLY A 34 -4.14 -1.26 -17.90
C GLY A 34 -3.71 -1.82 -16.55
N TRP A 35 -3.77 -1.02 -15.47
CA TRP A 35 -3.58 -1.48 -14.10
C TRP A 35 -4.78 -1.16 -13.20
N LEU A 36 -5.08 0.13 -12.94
CA LEU A 36 -6.12 0.51 -11.97
C LEU A 36 -7.56 0.30 -12.48
N ASP A 37 -7.73 0.20 -13.79
CA ASP A 37 -9.00 -0.06 -14.49
C ASP A 37 -9.32 -1.56 -14.61
N VAL A 38 -8.34 -2.44 -14.42
CA VAL A 38 -8.49 -3.90 -14.60
C VAL A 38 -8.21 -4.72 -13.34
N ALA A 39 -7.41 -4.22 -12.40
CA ALA A 39 -7.03 -4.98 -11.22
C ALA A 39 -8.17 -5.05 -10.19
N ASN A 40 -8.55 -6.27 -9.78
CA ASN A 40 -9.52 -6.46 -8.70
C ASN A 40 -8.98 -6.03 -7.32
N SER A 41 -7.67 -6.13 -7.11
CA SER A 41 -7.01 -5.78 -5.85
C SER A 41 -5.64 -5.15 -6.13
N PRO A 42 -5.60 -3.90 -6.63
CA PRO A 42 -4.36 -3.23 -6.97
C PRO A 42 -3.46 -3.02 -5.75
N ASN A 43 -2.20 -3.39 -5.87
CA ASN A 43 -1.17 -3.18 -4.85
C ASN A 43 0.06 -2.49 -5.45
N LEU A 44 0.56 -1.44 -4.79
CA LEU A 44 1.64 -0.62 -5.33
C LEU A 44 2.96 -1.38 -5.50
N LEU A 45 3.27 -2.32 -4.59
CA LEU A 45 4.47 -3.15 -4.75
C LEU A 45 4.33 -4.09 -5.94
N HIS A 46 3.14 -4.68 -6.13
CA HIS A 46 2.90 -5.53 -7.28
C HIS A 46 3.10 -4.74 -8.58
N PHE A 47 2.55 -3.52 -8.65
CA PHE A 47 2.76 -2.65 -9.79
C PHE A 47 4.24 -2.35 -10.02
N MET A 48 4.95 -1.86 -9.00
CA MET A 48 6.34 -1.41 -9.10
C MET A 48 7.29 -2.49 -9.65
N PHE A 49 7.05 -3.77 -9.32
CA PHE A 49 7.98 -4.86 -9.64
C PHE A 49 7.51 -5.81 -10.75
N PHE A 50 6.20 -5.92 -11.01
CA PHE A 50 5.67 -6.88 -11.98
C PHE A 50 4.93 -6.25 -13.16
N HIS A 51 4.45 -5.00 -13.04
CA HIS A 51 3.72 -4.37 -14.11
C HIS A 51 4.68 -3.70 -15.11
N PRO A 52 4.54 -3.94 -16.43
CA PRO A 52 5.46 -3.38 -17.43
C PRO A 52 5.48 -1.84 -17.44
N LEU A 53 4.34 -1.20 -17.13
CA LEU A 53 4.25 0.27 -17.05
C LEU A 53 5.06 0.89 -15.92
N ALA A 54 5.52 0.13 -14.92
CA ALA A 54 6.26 0.71 -13.81
C ALA A 54 7.55 1.39 -14.27
N LYS A 55 8.30 0.75 -15.18
CA LYS A 55 9.55 1.31 -15.72
C LYS A 55 9.34 2.49 -16.68
N THR A 56 8.15 2.64 -17.22
CA THR A 56 7.83 3.73 -18.17
C THR A 56 7.24 4.95 -17.46
N LEU A 57 6.43 4.75 -16.42
CA LEU A 57 5.76 5.82 -15.69
C LEU A 57 6.60 6.35 -14.51
N VAL A 58 7.48 5.53 -13.95
CA VAL A 58 8.32 5.92 -12.81
C VAL A 58 9.67 6.41 -13.33
N SER A 59 9.89 7.71 -13.25
CA SER A 59 11.20 8.32 -13.48
C SER A 59 12.24 7.73 -12.52
N ASP A 60 13.45 7.47 -13.04
CA ASP A 60 14.56 6.88 -12.29
C ASP A 60 14.15 5.60 -11.54
N TRP A 61 13.43 4.72 -12.23
CA TRP A 61 12.77 3.54 -11.66
C TRP A 61 13.68 2.73 -10.72
N GLU A 62 14.96 2.54 -11.07
CA GLU A 62 15.88 1.77 -10.21
C GLU A 62 16.08 2.40 -8.83
N GLU A 63 16.23 3.73 -8.77
CA GLU A 63 16.36 4.44 -7.50
C GLU A 63 15.05 4.41 -6.73
N ARG A 64 13.93 4.68 -7.41
CA ARG A 64 12.61 4.67 -6.78
C ARG A 64 12.23 3.29 -6.24
N ALA A 65 12.56 2.23 -6.97
CA ALA A 65 12.33 0.84 -6.56
C ALA A 65 13.14 0.48 -5.31
N ARG A 66 14.43 0.87 -5.24
CA ARG A 66 15.24 0.70 -4.02
C ARG A 66 14.63 1.44 -2.83
N ARG A 67 14.18 2.68 -3.04
CA ARG A 67 13.54 3.48 -2.00
C ARG A 67 12.25 2.85 -1.49
N VAL A 68 11.39 2.38 -2.39
CA VAL A 68 10.14 1.68 -2.05
C VAL A 68 10.39 0.43 -1.19
N VAL A 69 11.42 -0.37 -1.52
CA VAL A 69 11.78 -1.54 -0.70
C VAL A 69 12.23 -1.13 0.70
N ALA A 70 13.02 -0.07 0.81
CA ALA A 70 13.48 0.43 2.11
C ALA A 70 12.32 0.96 2.97
N GLU A 71 11.42 1.75 2.37
CA GLU A 71 10.18 2.25 3.00
C GLU A 71 9.32 1.08 3.50
N PHE A 72 9.05 0.10 2.64
CA PHE A 72 8.25 -1.07 3.01
C PHE A 72 8.88 -1.89 4.14
N ARG A 73 10.20 -2.11 4.11
CA ARG A 73 10.91 -2.83 5.20
C ARG A 73 10.81 -2.07 6.52
N ALA A 74 10.96 -0.75 6.51
CA ALA A 74 10.84 0.07 7.70
C ALA A 74 9.41 -0.03 8.27
N GLU A 75 8.38 0.19 7.45
CA GLU A 75 6.97 0.17 7.89
C GLU A 75 6.52 -1.21 8.39
N THR A 76 6.89 -2.28 7.69
CA THR A 76 6.54 -3.65 8.11
C THR A 76 7.26 -4.06 9.38
N SER A 77 8.49 -3.60 9.63
CA SER A 77 9.19 -3.87 10.88
C SER A 77 8.46 -3.28 12.10
N HIS A 78 7.90 -2.08 11.95
CA HIS A 78 7.07 -1.45 12.98
C HIS A 78 5.76 -2.19 13.16
N HIS A 79 5.06 -2.54 12.08
CA HIS A 79 3.76 -3.20 12.16
C HIS A 79 3.84 -4.63 12.72
N GLN A 80 4.90 -5.37 12.40
CA GLN A 80 5.14 -6.71 12.94
C GLN A 80 5.37 -6.67 14.46
N LYS A 81 6.03 -5.63 14.96
CA LYS A 81 6.21 -5.38 16.40
C LYS A 81 4.87 -5.13 17.09
N TYR A 82 4.04 -4.23 16.55
CA TYR A 82 2.70 -3.95 17.10
C TYR A 82 1.77 -5.18 17.09
N ARG A 83 1.76 -5.96 16.01
CA ARG A 83 0.97 -7.20 15.94
C ARG A 83 1.46 -8.26 16.93
N ARG A 84 2.77 -8.37 17.15
CA ARG A 84 3.33 -9.30 18.12
C ARG A 84 2.98 -8.90 19.55
N ASP A 85 3.10 -7.62 19.88
CA ASP A 85 2.80 -7.10 21.21
C ASP A 85 1.30 -7.20 21.53
N ALA A 86 0.42 -6.92 20.56
CA ALA A 86 -1.03 -7.10 20.70
C ALA A 86 -1.40 -8.58 20.93
N ARG A 87 -0.74 -9.50 20.22
CA ARG A 87 -0.96 -10.95 20.40
C ARG A 87 -0.50 -11.44 21.77
N LEU A 88 0.65 -10.98 22.25
CA LEU A 88 1.18 -11.33 23.57
C LEU A 88 0.26 -10.83 24.69
N ARG A 89 -0.28 -9.61 24.57
CA ARG A 89 -1.27 -9.06 25.52
C ARG A 89 -2.56 -9.87 25.52
N ALA A 90 -3.10 -10.20 24.34
CA ALA A 90 -4.31 -11.01 24.24
C ALA A 90 -4.14 -12.42 24.86
N GLN A 91 -2.94 -13.01 24.76
CA GLN A 91 -2.63 -14.29 25.40
C GLN A 91 -2.57 -14.17 26.93
N HIS A 92 -1.94 -13.12 27.44
CA HIS A 92 -1.86 -12.85 28.88
C HIS A 92 -3.26 -12.61 29.49
N ASP A 93 -4.08 -11.78 28.84
CA ASP A 93 -5.46 -11.50 29.28
C ASP A 93 -6.35 -12.76 29.23
N ALA A 94 -6.15 -13.63 28.24
CA ALA A 94 -6.89 -14.89 28.15
C ALA A 94 -6.51 -15.89 29.26
N GLN A 95 -5.25 -15.90 29.71
CA GLN A 95 -4.81 -16.73 30.84
C GLN A 95 -5.35 -16.22 32.19
N GLN A 96 -5.55 -14.91 32.34
CA GLN A 96 -6.08 -14.33 33.58
C GLN A 96 -7.60 -14.43 33.73
N ARG A 97 -8.36 -14.58 32.64
CA ARG A 97 -9.83 -14.77 32.67
C ARG A 97 -10.27 -16.23 32.79
N GLY A 98 -9.34 -17.18 32.68
CA GLY A 98 -9.57 -18.62 32.83
C GLY A 98 -9.31 -19.17 34.24
N LEU A 99 -9.07 -18.28 35.22
CA LEU A 99 -8.89 -18.55 36.65
C LEU A 99 -9.96 -17.79 37.43
#